data_AF-A0A976D0F7-F1
#
_entry.id   AF-A0A976D0F7-F1
#
_cell.length_a   1.000
_cell.length_b   1.000
_cell.length_c   1.000
_cell.angle_alpha   90.00
_cell.angle_beta   90.00
_cell.angle_gamma   90.00
#
_symmetry.space_group_name_H-M   'P 1'
#
loop_
_entity.id
_entity.type
_entity.pdbx_description
1 polymer ?
#
loop_
_entity_poly.entity_id
_entity_poly.type
_entity_poly.pdbx_seq_one_letter_code
_entity_poly.pdbx_strand_id
1 'polypeptide(L)' 'MAYRGTHYQGFQIQENAHSVQAEVGQALSTLFRTPFELTGSSRTDAGV' A
#
# COMPACT_ATOMS: atom_id res chain seq x y z
N MET A 1 10.83 -0.77 4.50
CA MET A 1 9.94 0.36 4.15
C MET A 1 9.48 0.99 5.45
N ALA A 2 9.51 2.33 5.54
CA ALA A 2 8.97 3.04 6.69
C ALA A 2 7.90 4.00 6.17
N TYR A 3 6.68 3.90 6.69
CA TYR A 3 5.56 4.79 6.38
C TYR A 3 4.87 5.18 7.68
N ARG A 4 4.29 6.37 7.71
CA ARG A 4 3.58 6.87 8.88
C ARG A 4 2.11 6.44 8.78
N GLY A 5 1.68 5.47 9.60
CA GLY A 5 0.34 4.84 9.52
C GLY A 5 -0.86 5.73 9.85
N THR A 6 -0.68 7.04 10.09
CA THR A 6 -1.78 7.93 10.52
C THR A 6 -2.81 8.24 9.41
N HIS A 7 -2.42 8.07 8.15
CA HIS A 7 -3.31 8.28 6.99
C HIS A 7 -3.65 6.99 6.24
N TYR A 8 -3.13 5.84 6.69
CA TYR A 8 -3.31 4.56 6.02
C TYR A 8 -3.79 3.52 7.03
N GLN A 9 -4.84 2.80 6.69
CA GLN A 9 -5.45 1.81 7.58
C GLN A 9 -4.78 0.43 7.42
N GLY A 10 -3.44 0.41 7.47
CA GLY A 10 -2.62 -0.78 7.29
C GLY A 10 -1.87 -0.83 5.97
N PHE A 11 -1.04 -1.87 5.81
CA PHE A 11 -0.23 -2.06 4.60
C PHE A 11 -1.02 -2.69 3.47
N GLN A 12 -1.77 -3.76 3.75
CA GLN A 12 -2.42 -4.57 2.73
C GLN A 12 -3.66 -3.89 2.14
N ILE A 13 -3.90 -4.13 0.84
CA ILE A 13 -5.10 -3.66 0.13
C ILE A 13 -6.36 -4.18 0.82
N GLN A 14 -7.29 -3.27 1.07
CA GLN A 14 -8.60 -3.51 1.66
C GLN A 14 -9.64 -2.73 0.85
N GLU A 15 -10.85 -3.27 0.69
CA GLU A 15 -11.90 -2.63 -0.11
C GLU A 15 -12.40 -1.30 0.48
N ASN A 16 -12.41 -1.17 1.81
CA ASN A 16 -13.06 -0.04 2.51
C ASN A 16 -12.07 0.97 3.10
N ALA A 17 -10.79 0.86 2.76
CA ALA A 17 -9.71 1.46 3.53
C ALA A 17 -8.49 1.79 2.66
N HIS A 18 -8.03 3.04 2.71
CA HIS A 18 -6.79 3.44 2.03
C HIS A 18 -5.60 2.72 2.65
N SER A 19 -4.87 1.97 1.81
CA SER A 19 -3.73 1.15 2.21
C SER A 19 -2.44 1.61 1.53
N VAL A 20 -1.31 1.30 2.15
CA VAL A 20 0.01 1.64 1.59
C VAL A 20 0.30 0.85 0.31
N GLN A 21 -0.09 -0.42 0.26
CA GLN A 21 0.13 -1.26 -0.92
C GLN A 21 -0.65 -0.74 -2.12
N ALA A 22 -1.87 -0.23 -1.94
CA ALA A 22 -2.64 0.41 -3.02
C ALA A 22 -1.96 1.70 -3.51
N GLU A 23 -1.55 2.58 -2.59
CA GLU A 23 -0.91 3.86 -2.92
C GLU A 23 0.40 3.66 -3.70
N VAL A 24 1.28 2.81 -3.19
CA VAL A 24 2.57 2.52 -3.84
C VAL A 24 2.34 1.84 -5.19
N GLY A 25 1.36 0.94 -5.30
CA GLY A 25 1.01 0.29 -6.56
C GLY A 25 0.53 1.28 -7.63
N GLN A 26 -0.30 2.26 -7.24
CA GLN A 26 -0.76 3.33 -8.13
C GLN A 26 0.37 4.26 -8.55
N ALA A 27 1.25 4.65 -7.62
CA ALA A 27 2.40 5.50 -7.92
C ALA A 27 3.36 4.82 -8.92
N LEU A 28 3.66 3.53 -8.73
CA LEU A 28 4.50 2.76 -9.64
C LEU A 28 3.81 2.59 -11.01
N SER A 29 2.52 2.29 -11.03
CA SER A 29 1.77 2.14 -12.28
C SER A 29 1.77 3.45 -13.08
N THR A 30 1.68 4.59 -12.39
CA THR A 30 1.78 5.93 -13.01
C THR A 30 3.18 6.18 -13.57
N LEU A 31 4.22 5.85 -12.82
CA LEU A 31 5.62 6.10 -13.19
C LEU A 31 6.06 5.26 -14.39
N PHE A 32 5.69 3.97 -14.40
CA PHE A 32 6.12 3.01 -15.42
C PHE A 32 5.10 2.80 -16.54
N ARG A 33 3.90 3.36 -16.41
CA ARG A 33 2.77 3.22 -17.37
C ARG A 33 2.38 1.78 -17.65
N THR A 34 2.57 0.90 -16.67
CA THR A 34 2.22 -0.52 -16.72
C THR A 34 1.56 -0.91 -15.41
N PRO A 35 0.63 -1.87 -15.39
CA PRO A 35 0.04 -2.35 -14.14
C PRO A 35 1.12 -2.99 -13.26
N PHE A 36 1.10 -2.68 -11.96
CA PHE A 36 1.96 -3.29 -10.97
C PHE A 36 1.15 -4.01 -9.90
N GLU A 37 1.46 -5.29 -9.68
CA GLU A 37 1.03 -6.03 -8.50
C GLU A 37 2.17 -6.09 -7.50
N LEU A 38 1.93 -5.59 -6.29
CA LEU A 38 2.90 -5.61 -5.20
C LEU A 38 2.64 -6.79 -4.28
N THR A 39 3.66 -7.61 -4.02
CA THR A 39 3.63 -8.63 -2.98
C THR A 39 4.35 -8.09 -1.74
N GLY A 40 3.59 -7.81 -0.67
CA GLY A 40 4.17 -7.43 0.62
C GLY A 40 4.83 -8.61 1.31
N SER A 41 6.05 -8.43 1.83
CA SER A 41 6.76 -9.50 2.57
C SER A 41 6.27 -9.65 4.02
N SER A 42 5.41 -8.74 4.51
CA SER A 42 4.97 -8.70 5.90
C SER A 42 3.59 -8.05 6.02
N ARG A 43 2.70 -8.68 6.82
CA ARG A 43 1.45 -8.09 7.29
C ARG A 43 1.76 -7.18 8.47
N THR A 44 1.53 -5.88 8.35
CA THR A 44 1.38 -4.99 9.49
C THR A 44 -0.12 -4.75 9.69
N ASP A 45 -0.66 -5.27 10.80
CA ASP A 45 -1.99 -4.92 11.27
C ASP A 45 -2.05 -3.39 11.55
N ALA A 46 -3.23 -2.81 11.35
CA ALA A 46 -3.44 -1.37 11.58
C ALA A 46 -3.08 -1.00 13.03
N GLY A 47 -2.17 -0.02 13.23
CA GLY A 47 -1.83 0.51 14.55
C GLY A 47 -0.41 0.32 15.07
N VAL A 48 0.58 0.01 14.22
CA VAL A 48 2.02 0.16 14.54
C VAL A 48 2.54 1.54 14.15
#